data_AF-R7QGD0-F1
#
_entry.id   AF-R7QGD0-F1
#
_cell.length_a   1.000
_cell.length_b   1.000
_cell.length_c   1.000
_cell.angle_alpha   90.00
_cell.angle_beta   90.00
_cell.angle_gamma   90.00
#
_symmetry.space_group_name_H-M   'P 1'
#
loop_
_entity.id
_entity.type
_entity.pdbx_description
1 polymer ?
#
loop_
_entity_poly.entity_id
_entity_poly.type
_entity_poly.pdbx_seq_one_letter_code
_entity_poly.pdbx_strand_id
1 'polypeptide(L)'
;MSLLRASSSLRRAAAAVPRRHLAIASTVGQATDTSKMDFPAPSHVSLSSQAAELASQLTNFYSDPDSVIKIPEETRKVIHADISKRIRSIPDTPLTEDWTDAHITVPSEVRLGDNPYFEAFKKAREAS
;
A
#
# COMPACT_ATOMS: atom_id res chain seq x y z
N MET A 1 0.04 42.26 46.99
CA MET A 1 -0.11 42.08 45.53
C MET A 1 -0.72 40.69 45.32
N SER A 2 -2.06 40.55 45.29
CA SER A 2 -2.92 40.72 44.09
C SER A 2 -2.48 39.85 42.92
N LEU A 3 -3.25 39.05 42.20
CA LEU A 3 -4.62 38.49 42.23
C LEU A 3 -4.66 37.57 40.97
N LEU A 4 -5.47 36.51 41.02
CA LEU A 4 -6.29 35.98 39.90
C LEU A 4 -5.68 35.16 38.73
N ARG A 5 -6.43 34.07 38.45
CA ARG A 5 -6.59 33.27 37.21
C ARG A 5 -5.41 32.33 36.88
N ALA A 6 -5.55 31.01 36.86
CA ALA A 6 -6.66 30.26 36.28
C ALA A 6 -6.82 28.89 36.96
N SER A 7 -7.83 28.79 37.81
CA SER A 7 -8.52 27.54 38.11
C SER A 7 -9.72 27.44 37.16
N SER A 8 -9.82 26.32 36.43
CA SER A 8 -11.05 25.68 35.91
C SER A 8 -10.85 25.13 34.50
N SER A 9 -10.68 23.80 34.39
CA SER A 9 -11.16 22.97 33.25
C SER A 9 -10.57 21.55 33.18
N LEU A 10 -10.07 20.94 34.26
CA LEU A 10 -9.65 19.52 34.21
C LEU A 10 -10.28 18.60 35.28
N ARG A 11 -11.34 19.06 35.97
CA ARG A 11 -12.19 18.19 36.81
C ARG A 11 -13.55 17.95 36.17
N ARG A 12 -13.59 17.28 35.00
CA ARG A 12 -14.80 16.55 34.57
C ARG A 12 -14.53 15.58 33.41
N ALA A 13 -13.84 14.48 33.68
CA ALA A 13 -13.87 13.30 32.79
C ALA A 13 -13.54 11.97 33.48
N ALA A 14 -13.41 11.93 34.81
CA ALA A 14 -13.04 10.71 35.56
C ALA A 14 -14.26 9.86 35.99
N ALA A 15 -15.35 9.85 35.22
CA ALA A 15 -16.58 9.15 35.62
C ALA A 15 -17.33 8.45 34.48
N ALA A 16 -16.65 8.15 33.35
CA ALA A 16 -17.24 7.37 32.27
C ALA A 16 -16.17 6.68 31.41
N VAL A 17 -15.34 5.83 32.00
CA VAL A 17 -14.52 4.87 31.24
C VAL A 17 -15.11 3.46 31.45
N PRO A 18 -15.39 2.72 30.36
CA PRO A 18 -16.67 2.07 30.13
C PRO A 18 -16.71 0.60 30.56
N ARG A 19 -17.84 0.16 31.11
CA ARG A 19 -18.22 -1.25 31.34
C ARG A 19 -18.12 -2.13 30.08
N ARG A 20 -17.98 -1.53 28.90
CA ARG A 20 -17.78 -2.23 27.62
C ARG A 20 -16.41 -2.90 27.51
N HIS A 21 -15.34 -2.33 28.05
CA HIS A 21 -14.01 -2.97 27.95
C HIS A 21 -13.91 -4.26 28.79
N LEU A 22 -14.59 -4.31 29.93
CA LEU A 22 -14.62 -5.50 30.78
C LEU A 22 -15.44 -6.63 30.14
N ALA A 23 -16.57 -6.30 29.50
CA ALA A 23 -17.38 -7.27 28.77
C ALA A 23 -16.63 -7.85 27.55
N ILE A 24 -15.88 -7.02 26.82
CA ILE A 24 -15.07 -7.47 25.67
C ILE A 24 -13.94 -8.39 26.15
N ALA A 25 -13.20 -8.02 27.20
CA ALA A 25 -12.12 -8.83 27.73
C ALA A 25 -12.62 -10.20 28.24
N SER A 26 -13.80 -10.27 28.88
CA SER A 26 -14.37 -11.54 29.33
C SER A 26 -14.88 -12.40 28.17
N THR A 27 -15.48 -11.81 27.14
CA THR A 27 -15.87 -12.56 25.93
C THR A 27 -14.68 -13.07 25.13
N VAL A 28 -13.59 -12.31 25.07
CA VAL A 28 -12.35 -12.74 24.39
C VAL A 28 -11.67 -13.86 25.20
N GLY A 29 -11.62 -13.76 26.53
CA GLY A 29 -11.08 -14.82 27.39
C GLY A 29 -11.87 -16.13 27.35
N GLN A 30 -13.19 -16.06 27.19
CA GLN A 30 -14.04 -17.24 27.00
C GLN A 30 -13.97 -17.82 25.57
N ALA A 31 -13.68 -16.99 24.56
CA ALA A 31 -13.49 -17.46 23.18
C ALA A 31 -12.11 -18.13 22.95
N THR A 32 -11.12 -17.86 23.80
CA THR A 32 -9.79 -18.50 23.74
C THR A 32 -9.71 -19.85 24.45
N ASP A 33 -10.73 -20.23 25.23
CA ASP A 33 -10.81 -21.56 25.86
C ASP A 33 -11.22 -22.61 24.82
N THR A 34 -10.21 -23.06 24.08
CA THR A 34 -10.33 -24.09 23.04
C THR A 34 -10.30 -25.51 23.60
N SER A 35 -10.23 -25.68 24.93
CA SER A 35 -10.12 -26.99 25.59
C SER A 35 -11.30 -27.94 25.37
N LYS A 36 -12.44 -27.41 24.89
CA LYS A 36 -13.66 -28.18 24.57
C LYS A 36 -13.95 -28.28 23.07
N MET A 37 -13.07 -27.75 22.22
CA MET A 37 -13.25 -27.74 20.76
C MET A 37 -12.45 -28.89 20.15
N ASP A 38 -13.12 -30.00 19.83
CA ASP A 38 -12.58 -31.14 19.05
C ASP A 38 -12.46 -30.79 17.55
N PHE A 39 -11.85 -29.64 17.26
CA PHE A 39 -11.49 -29.27 15.89
C PHE A 39 -9.98 -29.33 15.77
N PRO A 40 -9.43 -30.14 14.85
CA PRO A 40 -8.01 -30.06 14.55
C PRO A 40 -7.71 -28.61 14.13
N ALA A 41 -6.79 -27.95 14.84
CA ALA A 41 -6.32 -26.63 14.45
C ALA A 41 -5.88 -26.73 12.97
N PRO A 42 -6.37 -25.86 12.06
CA PRO A 42 -6.03 -25.95 10.65
C PRO A 42 -4.51 -25.90 10.48
N SER A 43 -3.92 -27.05 10.13
CA SER A 43 -2.50 -27.34 10.29
C SER A 43 -1.61 -26.91 9.13
N HIS A 44 -2.11 -26.15 8.15
CA HIS A 44 -1.43 -26.06 6.86
C HIS A 44 -1.28 -24.66 6.26
N VAL A 45 -1.68 -23.59 6.95
CA VAL A 45 -1.48 -22.22 6.48
C VAL A 45 -0.88 -21.38 7.59
N SER A 46 0.45 -21.45 7.71
CA SER A 46 1.16 -20.46 8.50
C SER A 46 1.24 -19.16 7.69
N LEU A 47 0.56 -18.12 8.17
CA LEU A 47 0.65 -16.79 7.56
C LEU A 47 2.11 -16.31 7.44
N SER A 48 2.98 -16.70 8.38
CA SER A 48 4.39 -16.35 8.33
C SER A 48 5.16 -17.08 7.23
N SER A 49 4.81 -18.33 6.93
CA SER A 49 5.46 -19.06 5.82
C SER A 49 5.02 -18.50 4.48
N GLN A 50 3.74 -18.17 4.32
CA GLN A 50 3.23 -17.52 3.10
C GLN A 50 3.83 -16.12 2.91
N ALA A 51 3.97 -15.35 4.00
CA ALA A 51 4.63 -14.05 3.92
C ALA A 51 6.11 -14.16 3.53
N ALA A 52 6.83 -15.15 4.07
CA ALA A 52 8.22 -15.42 3.71
C ALA A 52 8.36 -15.85 2.23
N GLU A 53 7.44 -16.69 1.75
CA GLU A 53 7.41 -17.13 0.37
C GLU A 53 7.11 -15.97 -0.59
N LEU A 54 6.11 -15.12 -0.28
CA LEU A 54 5.82 -13.91 -1.04
C LEU A 54 6.99 -12.93 -1.04
N ALA A 55 7.67 -12.75 0.10
CA ALA A 55 8.85 -11.91 0.19
C ALA A 55 10.00 -12.43 -0.71
N SER A 56 10.18 -13.74 -0.79
CA SER A 56 11.14 -14.39 -1.68
C SER A 56 10.77 -14.19 -3.15
N GLN A 57 9.50 -14.39 -3.51
CA GLN A 57 9.00 -14.18 -4.88
C GLN A 57 9.19 -12.72 -5.33
N LEU A 58 8.83 -11.75 -4.48
CA LEU A 58 9.05 -10.33 -4.77
C LEU A 58 10.55 -10.03 -4.91
N THR A 59 11.38 -10.63 -4.05
CA THR A 59 12.82 -10.45 -4.11
C THR A 59 13.40 -10.90 -5.45
N ASN A 60 13.01 -12.09 -5.91
CA ASN A 60 13.45 -12.63 -7.19
C ASN A 60 12.95 -11.79 -8.36
N PHE A 61 11.67 -11.39 -8.33
CA PHE A 61 11.08 -10.52 -9.36
C PHE A 61 11.87 -9.23 -9.56
N TYR A 62 12.21 -8.51 -8.48
CA TYR A 62 12.97 -7.26 -8.58
C TYR A 62 14.48 -7.43 -8.82
N SER A 63 14.98 -8.66 -8.89
CA SER A 63 16.40 -8.94 -9.14
C SER A 63 16.66 -9.44 -10.56
N ASP A 64 15.61 -9.88 -11.25
CA ASP A 64 15.67 -10.43 -12.60
C ASP A 64 15.30 -9.35 -13.65
N PRO A 65 16.22 -8.99 -14.57
CA PRO A 65 15.93 -8.01 -15.63
C PRO A 65 14.81 -8.49 -16.58
N ASP A 66 14.56 -9.79 -16.69
CA ASP A 66 13.53 -10.34 -17.56
C ASP A 66 12.13 -10.31 -16.95
N SER A 67 12.02 -9.93 -15.67
CA SER A 67 10.73 -9.79 -15.00
C SER A 67 9.89 -8.68 -15.63
N VAL A 68 8.60 -9.00 -15.82
CA VAL A 68 7.64 -8.15 -16.55
C VAL A 68 6.60 -7.58 -15.60
N ILE A 69 6.46 -6.25 -15.59
CA ILE A 69 5.35 -5.57 -14.94
C ILE A 69 4.24 -5.40 -15.97
N LYS A 70 3.09 -6.01 -15.70
CA LYS A 70 1.87 -5.78 -16.49
C LYS A 70 1.21 -4.49 -16.02
N ILE A 71 0.89 -3.62 -16.97
CA ILE A 71 0.21 -2.36 -16.72
C ILE A 71 -1.29 -2.57 -17.03
N PRO A 72 -2.15 -2.52 -16.00
CA PRO A 72 -3.59 -2.64 -16.19
C PRO A 72 -4.14 -1.60 -17.16
N GLU A 73 -5.17 -1.96 -17.90
CA GLU A 73 -5.78 -1.05 -18.89
C GLU A 73 -6.26 0.26 -18.24
N GLU A 74 -6.81 0.19 -17.03
CA GLU A 74 -7.21 1.38 -16.26
C GLU A 74 -6.04 2.32 -16.01
N THR A 75 -4.89 1.78 -15.59
CA THR A 75 -3.67 2.55 -15.37
C THR A 75 -3.16 3.17 -16.68
N ARG A 76 -3.22 2.43 -17.79
CA ARG A 76 -2.85 2.97 -19.10
C ARG A 76 -3.73 4.14 -19.52
N LYS A 77 -5.04 4.07 -19.27
CA LYS A 77 -5.98 5.16 -19.55
C LYS A 77 -5.66 6.40 -18.74
N VAL A 78 -5.32 6.23 -17.45
CA VAL A 78 -4.90 7.35 -16.59
C VAL A 78 -3.62 8.00 -17.09
N ILE A 79 -2.60 7.20 -17.41
CA ILE A 79 -1.33 7.70 -17.95
C ILE A 79 -1.56 8.46 -19.25
N HIS A 80 -2.39 7.90 -20.15
CA HIS A 80 -2.72 8.54 -21.42
C HIS A 80 -3.42 9.88 -21.20
N ALA A 81 -4.42 9.95 -20.32
CA ALA A 81 -5.12 11.19 -20.00
C ALA A 81 -4.18 12.26 -19.40
N ASP A 82 -3.24 11.85 -18.55
CA ASP A 82 -2.23 12.75 -17.98
C ASP A 82 -1.27 13.31 -19.05
N ILE A 83 -0.88 12.48 -20.02
CA ILE A 83 -0.06 12.91 -21.15
C ILE A 83 -0.83 13.91 -22.02
N SER A 84 -2.06 13.60 -22.42
CA SER A 84 -2.91 14.51 -23.21
C SER A 84 -3.12 15.85 -22.48
N LYS A 85 -3.33 15.81 -21.16
CA LYS A 85 -3.45 17.03 -20.34
C LYS A 85 -2.16 17.85 -20.32
N ARG A 86 -1.00 17.21 -20.19
CA ARG A 86 0.31 17.90 -20.23
C ARG A 86 0.57 18.52 -21.59
N ILE A 87 0.27 17.83 -22.69
CA ILE A 87 0.45 18.36 -24.04
C ILE A 87 -0.38 19.63 -24.24
N ARG A 88 -1.66 19.61 -23.82
CA ARG A 88 -2.53 20.81 -23.85
C ARG A 88 -2.00 21.99 -23.03
N SER A 89 -1.18 21.73 -22.02
CA SER A 89 -0.60 22.78 -21.17
C SER A 89 0.61 23.47 -21.78
N ILE A 90 1.14 22.98 -22.91
CA ILE A 90 2.28 23.59 -23.60
C ILE A 90 1.75 24.62 -24.60
N PRO A 91 1.94 25.93 -24.35
CA PRO A 91 1.47 26.97 -25.27
C PRO A 91 2.17 26.86 -26.63
N ASP A 92 1.45 27.21 -27.70
CA ASP A 92 1.91 27.25 -29.09
C ASP A 92 2.42 25.92 -29.67
N THR A 93 1.98 24.78 -29.12
CA THR A 93 2.26 23.48 -29.73
C THR A 93 1.28 23.14 -30.84
N PRO A 94 1.74 22.63 -32.00
CA PRO A 94 0.87 22.09 -33.05
C PRO A 94 0.28 20.71 -32.68
N LEU A 95 0.53 20.25 -31.45
CA LEU A 95 0.17 18.92 -30.96
C LEU A 95 -1.28 18.96 -30.45
N THR A 96 -2.17 18.31 -31.19
CA THR A 96 -3.58 18.15 -30.80
C THR A 96 -3.76 16.89 -29.95
N GLU A 97 -4.93 16.75 -29.33
CA GLU A 97 -5.33 15.51 -28.66
C GLU A 97 -5.39 14.34 -29.66
N ASP A 98 -5.95 14.57 -30.86
CA ASP A 98 -5.97 13.57 -31.93
C ASP A 98 -4.56 13.11 -32.34
N TRP A 99 -3.58 14.01 -32.33
CA TRP A 99 -2.19 13.63 -32.57
C TRP A 99 -1.65 12.73 -31.47
N THR A 100 -1.99 13.05 -30.22
CA THR A 100 -1.58 12.29 -29.02
C THR A 100 -2.14 10.88 -29.08
N ASP A 101 -3.44 10.75 -29.34
CA ASP A 101 -4.14 9.47 -29.47
C ASP A 101 -3.58 8.61 -30.61
N ALA A 102 -3.16 9.25 -31.71
CA ALA A 102 -2.63 8.55 -32.89
C ALA A 102 -1.16 8.13 -32.75
N HIS A 103 -0.35 8.82 -31.93
CA HIS A 103 1.11 8.63 -31.89
C HIS A 103 1.66 8.16 -30.53
N ILE A 104 0.92 8.31 -29.43
CA ILE A 104 1.38 7.90 -28.11
C ILE A 104 0.73 6.59 -27.71
N THR A 105 1.52 5.53 -27.76
CA THR A 105 1.11 4.22 -27.25
C THR A 105 1.73 3.98 -25.88
N VAL A 106 0.89 3.83 -24.85
CA VAL A 106 1.34 3.37 -23.52
C VAL A 106 1.48 1.84 -23.58
N PRO A 107 2.68 1.28 -23.35
CA PRO A 107 2.89 -0.17 -23.44
C PRO A 107 2.03 -0.92 -22.41
N SER A 108 1.61 -2.13 -22.76
CA SER A 108 0.86 -3.02 -21.86
C SER A 108 1.72 -3.66 -20.79
N GLU A 109 3.01 -3.78 -21.06
CA GLU A 109 3.97 -4.50 -20.26
C GLU A 109 5.31 -3.78 -20.33
N VAL A 110 6.02 -3.73 -19.21
CA VAL A 110 7.36 -3.14 -19.10
C VAL A 110 8.28 -4.18 -18.48
N ARG A 111 9.37 -4.51 -19.15
CA ARG A 111 10.42 -5.35 -18.57
C ARG A 111 11.25 -4.50 -17.63
N LEU A 112 11.66 -5.08 -16.51
CA LEU A 112 12.47 -4.38 -15.54
C LEU A 112 13.84 -3.98 -16.13
N GLY A 113 14.46 -4.83 -16.94
CA GLY A 113 15.74 -4.54 -17.58
C GLY A 113 15.70 -3.37 -18.58
N ASP A 114 14.53 -3.07 -19.17
CA ASP A 114 14.35 -1.93 -20.06
C ASP A 114 14.24 -0.60 -19.29
N ASN A 115 14.05 -0.65 -17.96
CA ASN A 115 14.00 0.53 -17.12
C ASN A 115 15.41 1.05 -16.84
N PRO A 116 15.76 2.29 -17.23
CA PRO A 116 17.10 2.85 -17.03
C PRO A 116 17.49 2.97 -15.55
N TYR A 117 16.52 2.95 -14.63
CA TYR A 117 16.76 3.00 -13.20
C TYR A 117 16.94 1.63 -12.56
N PHE A 118 16.69 0.53 -13.27
CA PHE A 118 16.72 -0.82 -12.70
C PHE A 118 18.08 -1.17 -12.09
N GLU A 119 19.17 -0.93 -12.83
CA GLU A 119 20.54 -1.16 -12.35
C GLU A 119 20.89 -0.30 -11.12
N ALA A 120 20.39 0.94 -11.07
CA ALA A 120 20.61 1.81 -9.93
C ALA A 120 19.86 1.31 -8.68
N PHE A 121 18.62 0.86 -8.84
CA PHE A 121 17.83 0.26 -7.76
C PHE A 121 18.41 -1.07 -7.28
N LYS A 122 18.88 -1.91 -8.20
CA LYS A 122 19.55 -3.18 -7.88
C LYS A 122 20.80 -2.96 -7.03
N LYS A 123 21.66 -2.03 -7.44
CA LYS A 123 22.88 -1.66 -6.68
C LYS A 123 22.57 -1.07 -5.30
N ALA A 124 21.57 -0.20 -5.20
CA ALA A 124 21.17 0.39 -3.92
C ALA A 124 20.66 -0.68 -2.93
N ARG A 125 19.98 -1.70 -3.45
CA ARG A 125 19.49 -2.84 -2.66
C ARG A 125 20.61 -3.76 -2.19
N GLU A 126 21.58 -4.08 -3.05
CA GLU A 126 22.72 -4.93 -2.69
C GLU A 126 23.66 -4.27 -1.67
N ALA A 127 23.65 -2.94 -1.59
CA ALA A 127 24.46 -2.16 -0.64
C ALA A 127 23.82 -1.95 0.74
N SER A 128 22.55 -2.35 0.94
CA SER A 128 21.80 -2.22 2.21
C SER A 128 21.76 -3.53 2.98
#